data_AF-A0A081PVY5-F1
#
_entry.id   AF-A0A081PVY5-F1
#
_cell.length_a   1.000
_cell.length_b   1.000
_cell.length_c   1.000
_cell.angle_alpha   90.00
_cell.angle_beta   90.00
_cell.angle_gamma   90.00
#
_symmetry.space_group_name_H-M   'P 1'
#
loop_
_entity.id
_entity.type
_entity.pdbx_description
1 polymer ?
#
loop_
_entity_poly.entity_id
_entity_poly.type
_entity_poly.pdbx_seq_one_letter_code
_entity_poly.pdbx_strand_id
1 'polypeptide(L)'
;MPRFGADTTSELEKENASAGINNNDSTGGGKTLNTSIRSAYSGADITPVYQLSSGSRIVMYYNGGGDNYIGSDTRLAMAPQFGNHVKIHTSGSWSPDSY
;
A
#
# COMPACT_ATOMS: atom_id res chain seq x y z
N MET A 1 -15.30 -1.45 -2.79
CA MET A 1 -15.81 -2.22 -1.63
C MET A 1 -15.32 -1.55 -0.35
N PRO A 2 -16.16 -1.38 0.69
CA PRO A 2 -15.70 -0.85 1.98
C PRO A 2 -14.65 -1.77 2.61
N ARG A 3 -13.53 -1.22 3.08
CA ARG A 3 -12.48 -1.97 3.80
C ARG A 3 -12.68 -1.77 5.30
N PHE A 4 -13.17 -2.78 6.00
CA PHE A 4 -13.26 -2.77 7.46
C PHE A 4 -11.88 -3.09 8.06
N GLY A 5 -11.41 -2.28 9.01
CA GLY A 5 -10.12 -2.48 9.68
C GLY A 5 -8.88 -2.14 8.83
N ALA A 6 -9.01 -1.20 7.88
CA ALA A 6 -7.86 -0.71 7.12
C ALA A 6 -6.99 0.17 8.03
N ASP A 7 -5.69 -0.11 8.03
CA ASP A 7 -4.69 0.75 8.66
C ASP A 7 -3.84 1.43 7.59
N THR A 8 -3.31 2.61 7.92
CA THR A 8 -2.42 3.37 7.04
C THR A 8 -1.11 3.66 7.74
N THR A 9 -0.01 3.56 7.01
CA THR A 9 1.30 3.99 7.50
C THR A 9 1.36 5.51 7.72
N SER A 10 2.50 5.97 8.24
CA SER A 10 2.88 7.38 8.14
C SER A 10 2.95 7.85 6.69
N GLU A 11 2.97 9.16 6.53
CA GLU A 11 3.07 9.84 5.24
C GLU A 11 4.50 9.76 4.70
N LEU A 12 4.62 9.57 3.39
CA LEU A 12 5.84 9.70 2.62
C LEU A 12 5.54 10.53 1.37
N GLU A 13 6.36 11.53 1.10
CA GLU A 13 6.27 12.34 -0.12
C GLU A 13 6.73 11.52 -1.32
N LYS A 14 6.00 11.62 -2.42
CA LYS A 14 6.42 11.05 -3.70
C LYS A 14 7.36 12.01 -4.42
N GLU A 15 8.56 11.55 -4.73
CA GLU A 15 9.61 12.42 -5.27
C GLU A 15 9.81 12.30 -6.78
N ASN A 16 9.37 11.21 -7.42
CA ASN A 16 9.61 11.02 -8.84
C ASN A 16 8.51 10.23 -9.59
N ALA A 17 8.72 10.03 -10.90
CA ALA A 17 7.76 9.41 -11.83
C ALA A 17 7.52 7.91 -11.61
N SER A 18 8.33 7.27 -10.76
CA SER A 18 8.40 5.81 -10.68
C SER A 18 7.20 5.17 -10.00
N ALA A 19 7.17 3.84 -10.00
CA ALA A 19 6.18 3.07 -9.27
C ALA A 19 6.53 3.00 -7.78
N GLY A 20 5.53 2.86 -6.92
CA GLY A 20 5.78 2.57 -5.51
C GLY A 20 6.22 1.11 -5.32
N ILE A 21 6.98 0.83 -4.28
CA ILE A 21 7.40 -0.52 -3.90
C ILE A 21 6.91 -0.83 -2.50
N ASN A 22 6.42 -2.05 -2.31
CA ASN A 22 6.22 -2.63 -0.98
C ASN A 22 6.98 -3.95 -0.91
N ASN A 23 8.00 -4.00 -0.05
CA ASN A 23 8.74 -5.20 0.31
C ASN A 23 8.14 -5.76 1.60
N ASN A 24 7.33 -6.80 1.49
CA ASN A 24 6.71 -7.43 2.64
C ASN A 24 7.54 -8.63 3.09
N ASP A 25 8.06 -8.58 4.30
CA ASP A 25 8.82 -9.67 4.89
C ASP A 25 7.88 -10.74 5.45
N SER A 26 6.86 -10.32 6.18
CA SER A 26 5.91 -11.23 6.82
C SER A 26 4.51 -10.66 6.91
N THR A 27 3.53 -11.49 6.56
CA THR A 27 2.12 -11.26 6.90
C THR A 27 1.69 -12.31 7.92
N GLY A 28 1.33 -11.87 9.13
CA GLY A 28 1.01 -12.74 10.26
C GLY A 28 0.00 -13.84 9.90
N GLY A 29 0.33 -15.08 10.28
CA GLY A 29 -0.51 -16.25 10.03
C GLY A 29 -0.63 -16.66 8.55
N GLY A 30 0.29 -16.23 7.69
CA GLY A 30 0.31 -16.58 6.27
C GLY A 30 -0.88 -16.02 5.48
N LYS A 31 -1.53 -14.99 6.00
CA LYS A 31 -2.69 -14.36 5.36
C LYS A 31 -2.24 -13.47 4.21
N THR A 32 -3.14 -13.24 3.26
CA THR A 32 -2.97 -12.23 2.21
C THR A 32 -3.80 -11.01 2.57
N LEU A 33 -3.21 -9.82 2.47
CA LEU A 33 -3.92 -8.55 2.67
C LEU A 33 -4.17 -7.85 1.34
N ASN A 34 -5.15 -6.96 1.31
CA ASN A 34 -5.31 -6.00 0.23
C ASN A 34 -4.47 -4.77 0.56
N THR A 35 -3.63 -4.33 -0.38
CA THR A 35 -2.77 -3.15 -0.21
C THR A 35 -2.95 -2.18 -1.37
N SER A 36 -2.84 -0.88 -1.11
CA SER A 36 -2.77 0.17 -2.13
C SER A 36 -2.11 1.42 -1.57
N ILE A 37 -1.60 2.28 -2.43
CA ILE A 37 -1.13 3.61 -2.03
C ILE A 37 -2.31 4.56 -2.06
N ARG A 38 -2.41 5.38 -1.01
CA ARG A 38 -3.42 6.44 -0.87
C ARG A 38 -2.78 7.80 -0.86
N SER A 39 -3.51 8.79 -1.39
CA SER A 39 -3.20 10.19 -1.12
C SER A 39 -3.46 10.48 0.36
N ALA A 40 -2.47 11.08 1.05
CA ALA A 40 -2.64 11.51 2.43
C ALA A 40 -3.69 12.61 2.56
N TYR A 41 -3.82 13.46 1.54
CA TYR A 41 -4.77 14.57 1.50
C TYR A 41 -6.21 14.10 1.28
N SER A 42 -6.48 13.34 0.20
CA SER A 42 -7.85 12.96 -0.15
C SER A 42 -8.31 11.64 0.48
N GLY A 43 -7.38 10.83 0.99
CA GLY A 43 -7.65 9.46 1.46
C GLY A 43 -8.04 8.47 0.35
N ALA A 44 -8.03 8.91 -0.92
CA ALA A 44 -8.37 8.09 -2.07
C ALA A 44 -7.21 7.16 -2.47
N ASP A 45 -7.56 5.98 -2.96
CA ASP A 45 -6.59 5.05 -3.55
C ASP A 45 -6.07 5.62 -4.89
N ILE A 46 -4.76 5.91 -4.94
CA ILE A 46 -4.07 6.46 -6.13
C ILE A 46 -3.34 5.38 -6.94
N THR A 47 -3.39 4.14 -6.48
CA THR A 47 -3.01 2.93 -7.24
C THR A 47 -4.19 1.96 -7.27
N PRO A 48 -4.17 0.92 -8.12
CA PRO A 48 -5.03 -0.24 -7.96
C PRO A 48 -4.81 -0.94 -6.61
N VAL A 49 -5.70 -1.88 -6.29
CA VAL A 49 -5.55 -2.75 -5.14
C VAL A 49 -4.70 -3.96 -5.51
N TYR A 50 -3.66 -4.22 -4.71
CA TYR A 50 -2.76 -5.36 -4.85
C TYR A 50 -2.95 -6.35 -3.70
N GLN A 51 -2.48 -7.58 -3.90
CA GLN A 51 -2.48 -8.62 -2.88
C GLN A 51 -1.11 -8.70 -2.21
N LEU A 52 -1.05 -8.41 -0.91
CA LEU A 52 0.13 -8.46 -0.07
C LEU A 52 0.27 -9.84 0.57
N SER A 53 1.09 -10.68 -0.05
CA SER A 53 1.45 -12.01 0.45
C SER A 53 2.72 -11.97 1.28
N SER A 54 2.89 -12.91 2.22
CA SER A 54 4.11 -13.01 3.03
C SER A 54 5.35 -13.20 2.15
N GLY A 55 6.44 -12.46 2.40
CA GLY A 55 7.69 -12.57 1.65
C GLY A 55 7.66 -12.01 0.21
N SER A 56 6.62 -11.26 -0.16
CA SER A 56 6.46 -10.74 -1.52
C SER A 56 6.97 -9.32 -1.67
N ARG A 57 7.60 -9.04 -2.82
CA ARG A 57 7.85 -7.67 -3.31
C ARG A 57 6.79 -7.29 -4.34
N ILE A 58 6.11 -6.18 -4.12
CA ILE A 58 5.04 -5.67 -4.97
C ILE A 58 5.45 -4.33 -5.56
N VAL A 59 5.30 -4.21 -6.88
CA VAL A 59 5.43 -2.94 -7.60
C VAL A 59 4.01 -2.39 -7.81
N MET A 60 3.77 -1.18 -7.33
CA MET A 60 2.46 -0.53 -7.30
C MET A 60 2.44 0.65 -8.28
N TYR A 61 1.74 0.48 -9.40
CA TYR A 61 1.65 1.50 -10.45
C TYR A 61 0.56 2.50 -10.11
N TYR A 62 0.90 3.79 -10.22
CA TYR A 62 -0.03 4.89 -9.98
C TYR A 62 -1.06 5.02 -11.10
N ASN A 63 -2.31 5.31 -10.73
CA ASN A 63 -3.42 5.50 -11.64
C ASN A 63 -3.15 6.73 -12.52
N GLY A 64 -2.94 6.52 -13.83
CA GLY A 64 -2.59 7.59 -14.76
C GLY A 64 -1.10 7.94 -14.84
N GLY A 65 -0.22 7.23 -14.11
CA GLY A 65 1.23 7.45 -14.11
C GLY A 65 1.74 8.13 -12.83
N GLY A 66 2.99 7.85 -12.46
CA GLY A 66 3.60 8.37 -11.22
C GLY A 66 3.82 9.89 -11.24
N ASP A 67 4.02 10.48 -12.42
CA ASP A 67 4.24 11.92 -12.61
C ASP A 67 3.11 12.79 -12.03
N ASN A 68 1.87 12.31 -12.09
CA ASN A 68 0.70 13.08 -11.62
C ASN A 68 0.66 13.26 -10.10
N TYR A 69 1.50 12.53 -9.37
CA TYR A 69 1.50 12.48 -7.92
C TYR A 69 2.83 12.95 -7.32
N ILE A 70 3.77 13.45 -8.12
CA ILE A 70 5.04 14.02 -7.62
C ILE A 70 4.73 15.22 -6.72
N GLY A 71 5.41 15.31 -5.57
CA GLY A 71 5.19 16.31 -4.53
C GLY A 71 3.93 16.07 -3.70
N SER A 72 3.26 14.92 -3.88
CA SER A 72 2.10 14.55 -3.06
C SER A 72 2.51 13.67 -1.90
N ASP A 73 1.93 13.93 -0.73
CA ASP A 73 2.04 13.04 0.41
C ASP A 73 1.18 11.78 0.20
N THR A 74 1.80 10.63 0.43
CA THR A 74 1.20 9.31 0.21
C THR A 74 1.27 8.45 1.46
N ARG A 75 0.35 7.50 1.59
CA ARG A 75 0.34 6.49 2.66
C ARG A 75 0.13 5.11 2.04
N LEU A 76 0.78 4.10 2.60
CA LEU A 76 0.42 2.72 2.28
C LEU A 76 -0.78 2.31 3.12
N ALA A 77 -1.85 1.90 2.45
CA ALA A 77 -3.04 1.37 3.09
C ALA A 77 -3.06 -0.14 2.99
N MET A 78 -3.36 -0.81 4.10
CA MET A 78 -3.46 -2.25 4.19
C MET A 78 -4.78 -2.64 4.85
N ALA A 79 -5.47 -3.61 4.29
CA ALA A 79 -6.71 -4.12 4.85
C ALA A 79 -6.81 -5.64 4.76
N PRO A 80 -7.35 -6.32 5.78
CA PRO A 80 -7.71 -7.72 5.68
C PRO A 80 -8.72 -7.96 4.55
N GLN A 81 -8.61 -9.11 3.91
CA GLN A 81 -9.65 -9.59 3.01
C GLN A 81 -10.96 -9.78 3.78
N PHE A 82 -12.08 -9.56 3.09
CA PHE A 82 -13.41 -9.72 3.66
C PHE A 82 -13.57 -11.11 4.30
N GLY A 83 -14.03 -11.17 5.55
CA GLY A 83 -14.16 -12.41 6.33
C GLY A 83 -12.98 -12.74 7.26
N ASN A 84 -11.89 -11.98 7.25
CA ASN A 84 -10.84 -12.10 8.28
C ASN A 84 -11.19 -11.22 9.49
N HIS A 85 -11.53 -11.86 10.61
CA HIS A 85 -11.90 -11.21 11.88
C HIS A 85 -10.73 -11.14 12.90
N VAL A 86 -9.52 -11.48 12.48
CA VAL A 86 -8.34 -11.59 13.36
C VAL A 86 -7.39 -10.40 13.16
N LYS A 87 -6.69 -10.01 14.24
CA LYS A 87 -5.59 -9.04 14.14
C LYS A 87 -4.44 -9.67 13.37
N ILE A 88 -3.98 -8.99 12.32
CA ILE A 88 -2.87 -9.44 11.48
C ILE A 88 -1.73 -8.44 11.68
N HIS A 89 -0.60 -8.90 12.18
CA HIS A 89 0.63 -8.13 12.24
C HIS A 89 1.42 -8.34 10.95
N THR A 90 1.93 -7.27 10.35
CA THR A 90 2.78 -7.35 9.16
C THR A 90 4.07 -6.57 9.36
N SER A 91 5.14 -7.05 8.76
CA SER A 91 6.44 -6.37 8.76
C SER A 91 7.00 -6.29 7.35
N GLY A 92 7.65 -5.18 7.07
CA GLY A 92 8.24 -4.92 5.77
C GLY A 92 8.68 -3.46 5.65
N SER A 93 9.02 -3.07 4.43
CA SER A 93 9.29 -1.69 4.05
C SER A 93 8.45 -1.32 2.83
N TRP A 94 8.13 -0.04 2.70
CA TRP A 94 7.52 0.48 1.48
C TRP A 94 8.09 1.84 1.13
N SER A 95 8.00 2.21 -0.13
CA SER A 95 8.41 3.49 -0.68
C SER A 95 7.41 3.94 -1.75
N PRO A 96 7.08 5.24 -1.82
CA PRO A 96 6.30 5.79 -2.93
C PRO A 96 7.05 5.78 -4.26
N ASP A 97 8.36 5.56 -4.22
CA ASP A 97 9.25 5.58 -5.37
C ASP A 97 10.18 4.35 -5.41
N SER A 98 10.39 3.84 -6.62
CA SER A 98 11.42 2.85 -6.93
C SER A 98 12.65 3.55 -7.47
N TYR A 99 13.65 3.74 -6.60
CA TYR A 99 15.00 4.11 -7.03
C TYR A 99 15.74 2.91 -7.64
#